data_AF-A0A3C0I0P9-F1
#
_entry.id   AF-A0A3C0I0P9-F1
#
_cell.length_a   1.000
_cell.length_b   1.000
_cell.length_c   1.000
_cell.angle_alpha   90.00
_cell.angle_beta   90.00
_cell.angle_gamma   90.00
#
_symmetry.space_group_name_H-M   'P 1'
#
loop_
_entity.id
_entity.type
_entity.pdbx_description
1 polymer ?
#
loop_
_entity_poly.entity_id
_entity_poly.type
_entity_poly.pdbx_seq_one_letter_code
_entity_poly.pdbx_strand_id
1 'polypeptide(L)'
;MRLKNESIGILAKTLTPFYYHGLYALDGSATHPNVITDTALMFALQAALLPNPIPILRSTPDYRADLSKMPWRASLLWGDENEMITPVRHTIDVEREGGNHENMQKNMGSGHFKKTFFVHEVAAGATYQGLVVGLNPFKLLKTEEFVVRVGVSRLG
;
A
#
# COMPACT_ATOMS: atom_id res chain seq x y z
N MET A 1 -0.15 31.19 2.31
CA MET A 1 -1.51 30.65 2.07
C MET A 1 -1.79 29.60 3.12
N ARG A 2 -2.70 29.82 4.08
CA ARG A 2 -3.06 28.79 5.07
C ARG A 2 -3.88 27.72 4.35
N LEU A 3 -3.30 26.54 4.16
CA LEU A 3 -4.01 25.39 3.62
C LEU A 3 -5.05 24.95 4.65
N LYS A 4 -6.33 24.98 4.28
CA LYS A 4 -7.44 24.60 5.16
C LYS A 4 -7.65 23.09 5.04
N ASN A 5 -7.90 22.43 6.16
CA ASN A 5 -8.31 21.03 6.14
C ASN A 5 -9.72 20.93 5.54
N GLU A 6 -9.87 20.01 4.59
CA GLU A 6 -11.12 19.71 3.89
C GLU A 6 -11.42 18.22 4.02
N SER A 7 -12.70 17.87 3.92
CA SER A 7 -13.18 16.50 3.84
C SER A 7 -13.63 16.26 2.40
N ILE A 8 -13.03 15.27 1.73
CA ILE A 8 -13.12 15.09 0.28
C ILE A 8 -13.49 13.64 0.01
N GLY A 9 -14.66 13.43 -0.61
CA GLY A 9 -15.03 12.12 -1.13
C GLY A 9 -14.15 11.76 -2.32
N ILE A 10 -13.68 10.51 -2.37
CA ILE A 10 -12.82 10.02 -3.44
C ILE A 10 -13.37 8.73 -4.02
N LEU A 11 -13.15 8.58 -5.32
CA LEU A 11 -13.34 7.36 -6.08
C LEU A 11 -11.98 6.91 -6.59
N ALA A 12 -11.70 5.61 -6.48
CA ALA A 12 -10.48 5.01 -6.96
C ALA A 12 -10.82 3.84 -7.87
N LYS A 13 -9.98 3.64 -8.89
CA LYS A 13 -10.06 2.50 -9.79
C LYS A 13 -8.68 1.87 -9.90
N THR A 14 -8.63 0.56 -9.73
CA THR A 14 -7.41 -0.23 -9.92
C THR A 14 -7.03 -0.24 -11.40
N LEU A 15 -5.81 0.23 -11.71
CA LEU A 15 -5.29 0.26 -13.09
C LEU A 15 -4.55 -1.02 -13.45
N THR A 16 -3.89 -1.65 -12.47
CA THR A 16 -3.13 -2.88 -12.62
C THR A 16 -3.46 -3.81 -11.46
N PRO A 17 -3.39 -5.14 -11.64
CA PRO A 17 -3.52 -6.07 -10.53
C PRO A 17 -2.59 -5.69 -9.37
N PHE A 18 -3.09 -5.85 -8.15
CA PHE A 18 -2.31 -5.51 -6.96
C PHE A 18 -2.62 -6.44 -5.79
N TYR A 19 -1.63 -6.56 -4.91
CA TYR A 19 -1.77 -7.15 -3.60
C TYR A 19 -0.96 -6.35 -2.60
N TYR A 20 -1.46 -6.26 -1.37
CA TYR A 20 -0.72 -5.63 -0.29
C TYR A 20 -1.06 -6.15 1.12
N HIS A 21 -2.14 -6.94 1.27
CA HIS A 21 -2.35 -7.73 2.49
C HIS A 21 -1.84 -9.16 2.30
N GLY A 22 -1.49 -9.78 3.42
CA GLY A 22 -1.12 -11.18 3.51
C GLY A 22 -2.18 -12.04 4.19
N LEU A 23 -3.47 -11.92 3.80
CA LEU A 23 -4.50 -12.82 4.34
C LEU A 23 -4.18 -14.26 3.92
N TYR A 24 -4.32 -15.22 4.83
CA TYR A 24 -4.08 -16.62 4.51
C TYR A 24 -5.11 -17.14 3.50
N ALA A 25 -4.63 -17.72 2.41
CA ALA A 25 -5.40 -18.46 1.42
C ALA A 25 -4.87 -19.91 1.35
N LEU A 26 -5.69 -20.84 0.85
CA LEU A 26 -5.32 -22.27 0.81
C LEU A 26 -4.04 -22.55 0.02
N ASP A 27 -3.81 -21.80 -1.03
CA ASP A 27 -2.71 -21.95 -1.99
C ASP A 27 -1.70 -20.78 -1.93
N GLY A 28 -1.84 -19.85 -0.97
CA GLY A 28 -0.95 -18.69 -0.88
C GLY A 28 -1.44 -17.61 0.10
N SER A 29 -1.30 -16.35 -0.29
CA SER A 29 -1.88 -15.22 0.42
C SER A 29 -2.83 -14.41 -0.46
N ALA A 30 -3.69 -13.60 0.14
CA ALA A 30 -4.67 -12.80 -0.59
C ALA A 30 -4.78 -11.38 -0.01
N THR A 31 -5.21 -10.45 -0.87
CA THR A 31 -5.70 -9.13 -0.48
C THR A 31 -7.22 -9.16 -0.48
N HIS A 32 -7.85 -8.59 0.55
CA HIS A 32 -9.32 -8.48 0.56
C HIS A 32 -9.76 -7.59 -0.61
N PRO A 33 -10.55 -8.10 -1.58
CA PRO A 33 -10.77 -7.40 -2.85
C PRO A 33 -11.57 -6.10 -2.70
N ASN A 34 -12.42 -6.02 -1.69
CA ASN A 34 -13.28 -4.86 -1.44
C ASN A 34 -12.68 -3.84 -0.46
N VAL A 35 -11.41 -3.96 -0.06
CA VAL A 35 -10.83 -3.10 0.97
C VAL A 35 -9.46 -2.56 0.56
N ILE A 36 -9.33 -1.22 0.56
CA ILE A 36 -8.05 -0.54 0.72
C ILE A 36 -8.06 0.17 2.07
N THR A 37 -7.13 -0.18 2.96
CA THR A 37 -7.03 0.36 4.32
C THR A 37 -6.67 1.84 4.27
N ASP A 38 -7.18 2.58 5.26
CA ASP A 38 -6.85 3.98 5.50
C ASP A 38 -5.33 4.21 5.55
N THR A 39 -4.59 3.30 6.18
CA THR A 39 -3.15 3.39 6.38
C THR A 39 -2.39 3.26 5.06
N ALA A 40 -2.73 2.25 4.24
CA ALA A 40 -2.13 2.10 2.91
C ALA A 40 -2.39 3.32 2.03
N LEU A 41 -3.63 3.86 2.07
CA LEU A 41 -3.96 5.08 1.33
C LEU A 41 -3.18 6.31 1.82
N MET A 42 -3.04 6.49 3.13
CA MET A 42 -2.25 7.61 3.69
C MET A 42 -0.78 7.53 3.26
N PHE A 43 -0.17 6.35 3.28
CA PHE A 43 1.20 6.15 2.81
C PHE A 43 1.33 6.33 1.30
N ALA A 44 0.35 5.87 0.51
CA ALA A 44 0.29 6.08 -0.93
C ALA A 44 0.24 7.58 -1.29
N LEU A 45 -0.62 8.35 -0.61
CA LEU A 45 -0.72 9.80 -0.78
C LEU A 45 0.57 10.52 -0.36
N GLN A 46 1.16 10.12 0.76
CA GLN A 46 2.45 10.64 1.22
C GLN A 46 3.55 10.42 0.18
N ALA A 47 3.67 9.20 -0.35
CA ALA A 47 4.68 8.84 -1.34
C ALA A 47 4.47 9.56 -2.68
N ALA A 48 3.21 9.76 -3.09
CA ALA A 48 2.89 10.40 -4.36
C ALA A 48 2.99 11.93 -4.33
N LEU A 49 2.67 12.57 -3.20
CA LEU A 49 2.40 14.02 -3.18
C LEU A 49 3.39 14.86 -2.37
N LEU A 50 4.11 14.27 -1.41
CA LEU A 50 5.04 15.04 -0.58
C LEU A 50 6.50 14.79 -0.98
N PRO A 51 7.33 15.85 -1.01
CA PRO A 51 8.73 15.75 -1.42
C PRO A 51 9.61 14.96 -0.44
N ASN A 52 9.10 14.70 0.78
CA ASN A 52 9.81 13.94 1.79
C ASN A 52 9.27 12.50 1.82
N PRO A 53 10.04 11.51 1.35
CA PRO A 53 9.69 10.11 1.57
C PRO A 53 9.61 9.82 3.07
N ILE A 54 8.82 8.80 3.42
CA ILE A 54 8.53 8.35 4.78
C ILE A 54 9.79 8.39 5.67
N PRO A 55 9.70 8.83 6.95
CA PRO A 55 10.87 9.07 7.79
C PRO A 55 11.81 7.86 7.82
N ILE A 56 13.11 8.17 7.80
CA ILE A 56 14.27 7.35 8.15
C ILE A 56 13.88 5.94 8.62
N LEU A 57 14.33 4.92 7.86
CA LEU A 57 14.21 3.51 8.26
C LEU A 57 14.67 3.36 9.72
N ARG A 58 13.71 3.12 10.62
CA ARG A 58 13.97 2.87 12.04
C ARG A 58 14.15 1.37 12.21
N SER A 59 15.09 0.99 13.08
CA SER A 59 15.24 -0.41 13.51
C SER A 59 13.96 -0.97 14.15
N THR A 60 13.17 -0.10 14.77
CA THR A 60 11.83 -0.41 15.28
C THR A 60 10.78 0.46 14.59
N PRO A 61 9.81 -0.12 13.87
CA PRO A 61 8.71 0.63 13.28
C PRO A 61 7.87 1.36 14.34
N ASP A 62 7.54 2.62 14.08
CA ASP A 62 6.64 3.44 14.90
C ASP A 62 5.65 4.15 13.96
N TYR A 63 4.61 3.40 13.60
CA TYR A 63 3.56 3.86 12.68
C TYR A 63 2.79 5.06 13.24
N ARG A 64 2.61 5.15 14.57
CA ARG A 64 1.90 6.26 15.19
C ARG A 64 2.65 7.58 14.94
N ALA A 65 3.97 7.60 15.13
CA ALA A 65 4.78 8.78 14.88
C ALA A 65 4.91 9.13 13.39
N ASP A 66 4.74 8.16 12.50
CA ASP A 66 4.76 8.40 11.05
C ASP A 66 3.43 8.99 10.59
N LEU A 67 2.31 8.39 10.99
CA LEU A 67 0.96 8.87 10.69
C LEU A 67 0.71 10.26 11.27
N SER A 68 1.25 10.60 12.44
CA SER A 68 1.09 11.93 13.05
C SER A 68 1.73 13.06 12.24
N LYS A 69 2.71 12.75 11.38
CA LYS A 69 3.40 13.73 10.53
C LYS A 69 2.73 13.96 9.18
N MET A 70 1.86 13.03 8.76
CA MET A 70 1.16 13.14 7.49
C MET A 70 0.03 14.15 7.58
N PRO A 71 -0.21 14.96 6.53
CA PRO A 71 -1.27 15.96 6.52
C PRO A 71 -2.66 15.35 6.24
N TRP A 72 -2.76 14.04 6.02
CA TRP A 72 -3.99 13.34 5.67
C TRP A 72 -4.43 12.36 6.74
N ARG A 73 -5.75 12.23 6.89
CA ARG A 73 -6.43 11.05 7.41
C ARG A 73 -7.35 10.53 6.33
N ALA A 74 -7.64 9.25 6.34
CA ALA A 74 -8.55 8.66 5.36
C ALA A 74 -9.54 7.72 6.04
N SER A 75 -10.68 7.52 5.39
CA SER A 75 -11.47 6.32 5.65
C SER A 75 -10.78 5.12 5.03
N LEU A 76 -11.22 3.93 5.42
CA LEU A 76 -11.06 2.76 4.58
C LEU A 76 -11.75 3.02 3.23
N LEU A 77 -11.10 2.67 2.12
CA LEU A 77 -11.76 2.64 0.83
C LEU A 77 -12.47 1.31 0.67
N TRP A 78 -13.74 1.40 0.36
CA TRP A 78 -14.62 0.24 0.23
C TRP A 78 -15.02 0.07 -1.22
N GLY A 79 -14.87 -1.14 -1.73
CA GLY A 79 -15.40 -1.57 -3.00
C GLY A 79 -16.59 -2.50 -2.80
N ASP A 80 -17.21 -2.88 -3.90
CA ASP A 80 -18.25 -3.90 -3.93
C ASP A 80 -18.00 -4.83 -5.11
N GLU A 81 -18.31 -6.12 -4.91
CA GLU A 81 -18.19 -7.17 -5.93
C GLU A 81 -16.85 -7.21 -6.70
N ASN A 82 -15.75 -6.73 -6.10
CA ASN A 82 -14.44 -6.77 -6.77
C ASN A 82 -13.94 -8.22 -6.85
N GLU A 83 -13.42 -8.59 -8.01
CA GLU A 83 -12.89 -9.92 -8.27
C GLU A 83 -11.39 -10.00 -7.95
N MET A 84 -10.97 -11.20 -7.53
CA MET A 84 -9.56 -11.56 -7.45
C MET A 84 -9.19 -12.38 -8.68
N ILE A 85 -7.95 -12.24 -9.13
CA ILE A 85 -7.41 -13.10 -10.17
C ILE A 85 -6.90 -14.42 -9.57
N THR A 86 -6.71 -15.42 -10.43
CA THR A 86 -6.09 -16.69 -10.06
C THR A 86 -4.71 -16.47 -9.43
N PRO A 87 -4.26 -17.35 -8.51
CA PRO A 87 -3.00 -17.18 -7.81
C PRO A 87 -1.82 -16.98 -8.75
N VAL A 88 -1.12 -15.86 -8.59
CA VAL A 88 0.07 -15.50 -9.36
C VAL A 88 1.30 -15.82 -8.54
N ARG A 89 2.33 -16.37 -9.20
CA ARG A 89 3.61 -16.65 -8.57
C ARG A 89 4.45 -15.37 -8.48
N HIS A 90 4.81 -14.98 -7.26
CA HIS A 90 5.79 -13.93 -6.99
C HIS A 90 7.09 -14.54 -6.47
N THR A 91 8.21 -13.95 -6.88
CA THR A 91 9.54 -14.30 -6.37
C THR A 91 10.20 -13.04 -5.84
N ILE A 92 10.67 -13.09 -4.60
CA ILE A 92 11.45 -12.01 -4.01
C ILE A 92 12.92 -12.24 -4.34
N ASP A 93 13.57 -11.20 -4.87
CA ASP A 93 15.03 -11.14 -4.97
C ASP A 93 15.60 -10.68 -3.63
N VAL A 94 15.84 -11.66 -2.75
CA VAL A 94 16.27 -11.43 -1.38
C VAL A 94 17.67 -10.81 -1.32
N GLU A 95 18.53 -11.09 -2.29
CA GLU A 95 19.88 -10.50 -2.37
C GLU A 95 19.80 -9.00 -2.63
N ARG A 96 18.84 -8.58 -3.47
CA ARG A 96 18.58 -7.16 -3.75
C ARG A 96 17.85 -6.45 -2.60
N GLU A 97 16.90 -7.12 -1.95
CA GLU A 97 16.03 -6.47 -0.94
C GLU A 97 16.61 -6.45 0.48
N GLY A 98 17.44 -7.43 0.83
CA GLY A 98 17.97 -7.58 2.19
C GLY A 98 19.47 -7.40 2.34
N GLY A 99 20.20 -7.28 1.22
CA GLY A 99 21.66 -7.24 1.21
C GLY A 99 22.31 -8.53 1.72
N ASN A 100 23.64 -8.53 1.83
CA ASN A 100 24.43 -9.70 2.24
C ASN A 100 24.53 -9.86 3.77
N HIS A 101 23.41 -9.76 4.50
CA HIS A 101 23.44 -9.95 5.95
C HIS A 101 23.46 -11.45 6.30
N GLU A 102 24.47 -11.89 7.07
CA GLU A 102 24.70 -13.32 7.38
C GLU A 102 23.47 -14.03 7.98
N ASN A 103 22.72 -13.35 8.85
CA ASN A 103 21.49 -13.88 9.44
C ASN A 103 20.41 -14.15 8.39
N MET A 104 20.30 -13.28 7.39
CA MET A 104 19.33 -13.45 6.31
C MET A 104 19.76 -14.61 5.41
N GLN A 105 21.04 -14.70 5.05
CA GLN A 105 21.59 -15.83 4.29
C GLN A 105 21.41 -17.17 5.02
N LYS A 106 21.59 -17.19 6.34
CA LYS A 106 21.36 -18.37 7.19
C LYS A 106 19.87 -18.78 7.24
N ASN A 107 18.96 -17.80 7.33
CA ASN A 107 17.50 -18.06 7.27
C ASN A 107 17.04 -18.50 5.87
N MET A 108 17.71 -18.03 4.81
CA MET A 108 17.48 -18.48 3.44
C MET A 108 18.00 -19.90 3.21
N GLY A 109 19.20 -20.23 3.71
CA GLY A 109 19.82 -21.55 3.56
C GLY A 109 19.16 -22.65 4.41
N SER A 110 18.45 -22.28 5.47
CA SER A 110 17.72 -23.23 6.34
C SER A 110 16.34 -23.63 5.80
N GLY A 111 15.89 -23.06 4.67
CA GLY A 111 14.58 -23.36 4.08
C GLY A 111 13.38 -22.73 4.80
N HIS A 112 13.61 -21.97 5.86
CA HIS A 112 12.57 -21.22 6.58
C HIS A 112 12.06 -20.00 5.81
N PHE A 113 12.82 -19.53 4.81
CA PHE A 113 12.42 -18.42 3.96
C PHE A 113 12.06 -18.90 2.56
N LYS A 114 10.78 -18.80 2.20
CA LYS A 114 10.30 -19.18 0.86
C LYS A 114 10.53 -18.00 -0.11
N LYS A 115 11.44 -18.18 -1.07
CA LYS A 115 11.73 -17.16 -2.11
C LYS A 115 10.56 -16.93 -3.07
N THR A 116 9.72 -17.96 -3.25
CA THR A 116 8.62 -17.96 -4.20
C THR A 116 7.31 -18.28 -3.49
N PHE A 117 6.31 -17.43 -3.63
CA PHE A 117 4.99 -17.58 -3.03
C PHE A 117 3.90 -17.26 -4.06
N PHE A 118 2.68 -17.70 -3.77
CA PHE A 118 1.52 -17.40 -4.60
C PHE A 118 0.67 -16.35 -3.92
N VAL A 119 0.14 -15.42 -4.71
CA VAL A 119 -0.75 -14.37 -4.22
C VAL A 119 -1.99 -14.26 -5.11
N HIS A 120 -3.15 -14.13 -4.48
CA HIS A 120 -4.38 -13.68 -5.12
C HIS A 120 -4.38 -12.15 -5.13
N GLU A 121 -4.19 -11.59 -6.32
CA GLU A 121 -4.24 -10.15 -6.55
C GLU A 121 -5.67 -9.73 -6.85
N VAL A 122 -6.01 -8.48 -6.54
CA VAL A 122 -7.27 -7.89 -6.98
C VAL A 122 -7.18 -7.58 -8.47
N ALA A 123 -8.21 -7.90 -9.24
CA ALA A 123 -8.25 -7.64 -10.67
C ALA A 123 -8.18 -6.14 -11.01
N ALA A 124 -7.62 -5.82 -12.18
CA ALA A 124 -7.70 -4.49 -12.73
C ALA A 124 -9.16 -4.11 -13.00
N GLY A 125 -9.50 -2.84 -12.83
CA GLY A 125 -10.85 -2.32 -12.97
C GLY A 125 -11.68 -2.32 -11.69
N ALA A 126 -11.21 -2.98 -10.61
CA ALA A 126 -11.82 -2.91 -9.29
C ALA A 126 -12.02 -1.45 -8.85
N THR A 127 -13.17 -1.16 -8.26
CA THR A 127 -13.54 0.21 -7.86
C THR A 127 -13.65 0.32 -6.36
N TYR A 128 -13.33 1.50 -5.84
CA TYR A 128 -13.43 1.81 -4.43
C TYR A 128 -13.92 3.23 -4.22
N GLN A 129 -14.61 3.45 -3.11
CA GLN A 129 -15.05 4.75 -2.65
C GLN A 129 -14.62 4.98 -1.20
N GLY A 130 -14.39 6.23 -0.85
CA GLY A 130 -14.09 6.61 0.52
C GLY A 130 -13.84 8.10 0.67
N LEU A 131 -13.09 8.46 1.70
CA LEU A 131 -12.91 9.84 2.12
C LEU A 131 -11.45 10.11 2.48
N VAL A 132 -10.96 11.29 2.09
CA VAL A 132 -9.71 11.87 2.59
C VAL A 132 -10.02 13.15 3.35
N VAL A 133 -9.40 13.32 4.51
CA VAL A 133 -9.51 14.49 5.38
C VAL A 133 -8.13 15.12 5.53
N GLY A 134 -8.00 16.41 5.23
CA GLY A 134 -6.73 17.14 5.33
C GLY A 134 -6.52 18.08 4.16
N LEU A 135 -5.27 18.18 3.71
CA LEU A 135 -4.91 18.97 2.54
C LEU A 135 -5.55 18.40 1.27
N ASN A 136 -6.27 19.21 0.50
CA ASN A 136 -6.92 18.72 -0.72
C ASN A 136 -5.89 18.32 -1.80
N PRO A 137 -5.74 17.01 -2.12
CA PRO A 137 -4.71 16.55 -3.05
C PRO A 137 -4.98 17.00 -4.48
N PHE A 138 -6.25 17.07 -4.89
CA PHE A 138 -6.68 17.54 -6.21
C PHE A 138 -6.36 19.02 -6.42
N LYS A 139 -6.60 19.86 -5.41
CA LYS A 139 -6.22 21.28 -5.44
C LYS A 139 -4.70 21.47 -5.44
N LEU A 140 -3.96 20.63 -4.70
CA LEU A 140 -2.50 20.68 -4.67
C LEU A 140 -1.91 20.41 -6.06
N LEU A 141 -2.40 19.36 -6.72
CA LEU A 141 -1.95 18.94 -8.05
C LEU A 141 -2.59 19.72 -9.20
N LYS A 142 -3.64 20.51 -8.93
CA LYS A 142 -4.47 21.17 -9.95
C LYS A 142 -4.99 20.19 -11.01
N THR A 143 -5.47 19.04 -10.54
CA THR A 143 -6.00 17.95 -11.36
C THR A 143 -7.27 17.39 -10.74
N GLU A 144 -8.10 16.74 -11.55
CA GLU A 144 -9.28 16.01 -11.10
C GLU A 144 -8.95 14.53 -10.81
N GLU A 145 -7.85 14.02 -11.37
CA GLU A 145 -7.39 12.64 -11.20
C GLU A 145 -5.87 12.55 -11.13
N PHE A 146 -5.38 11.56 -10.39
CA PHE A 146 -3.96 11.23 -10.31
C PHE A 146 -3.79 9.76 -9.91
N VAL A 147 -2.61 9.22 -10.20
CA VAL A 147 -2.28 7.81 -9.92
C VAL A 147 -1.42 7.74 -8.67
N VAL A 148 -1.74 6.80 -7.79
CA VAL A 148 -0.92 6.43 -6.64
C VAL A 148 -0.64 4.94 -6.67
N ARG A 149 0.47 4.54 -6.04
CA ARG A 149 0.77 3.14 -5.78
C ARG A 149 0.25 2.77 -4.40
N VAL A 150 -0.44 1.64 -4.31
CA VAL A 150 -0.84 1.02 -3.05
C VAL A 150 -0.04 -0.28 -2.90
N GLY A 151 0.43 -0.52 -1.69
CA GLY A 151 1.45 -1.49 -1.38
C GLY A 151 1.60 -1.68 0.14
N VAL A 152 2.64 -2.41 0.50
CA VAL A 152 2.80 -2.91 1.87
C VAL A 152 3.59 -1.92 2.71
N SER A 153 3.14 -1.72 3.95
CA SER A 153 3.82 -0.92 4.96
C SER A 153 4.00 0.54 4.53
N ARG A 154 5.20 1.08 4.76
CA ARG A 154 5.56 2.48 4.58
C ARG A 154 5.83 2.88 3.13
N LEU A 155 5.87 1.93 2.20
CA LEU A 155 6.39 2.20 0.85
C LEU A 155 5.35 2.74 -0.13
N GLY A 156 4.09 2.92 0.31
CA GLY A 156 2.99 3.20 -0.59
C GLY A 156 2.49 1.89 -1.11
#